data_AF-A0A6I1HE28-F1
#
_entry.id   AF-A0A6I1HE28-F1
#
_cell.length_a   1.000
_cell.length_b   1.000
_cell.length_c   1.000
_cell.angle_alpha   90.00
_cell.angle_beta   90.00
_cell.angle_gamma   90.00
#
_symmetry.space_group_name_H-M   'P 1'
#
loop_
_entity.id
_entity.type
_entity.pdbx_description
1 polymer ?
#
loop_
_entity_poly.entity_id
_entity_poly.type
_entity_poly.pdbx_seq_one_letter_code
_entity_poly.pdbx_strand_id
1 'polypeptide(L)'
;MDDLTQQNWSTTFVAGKPFGQQEPLYILTSKRTFSAAEDFSYAMKNLKRATIVGESTGGGAHPGRVVRLDAHFGAFVPTGRSIGPITHTNWEGVGVAPDVAAAARDALRVAQAALLNDLLKTASSGQQTQRLKQRLDAIGKES
;
A
#
# COMPACT_ATOMS: atom_id res chain seq x y z
N MET A 1 29.55 14.94 4.86
CA MET A 1 28.09 14.78 4.89
C MET A 1 27.79 14.10 6.19
N ASP A 2 27.08 14.78 7.08
CA ASP A 2 26.75 14.20 8.38
C ASP A 2 25.69 13.12 8.16
N ASP A 3 25.86 11.97 8.81
CA ASP A 3 24.90 10.86 8.81
C ASP A 3 23.69 11.25 9.66
N LEU A 4 22.83 12.11 9.09
CA LEU A 4 21.63 12.61 9.75
C LEU A 4 20.45 11.69 9.50
N THR A 5 19.91 11.12 10.57
CA THR A 5 18.60 10.44 10.53
C THR A 5 17.49 11.40 10.96
N GLN A 6 16.52 11.63 10.07
CA GLN A 6 15.31 12.40 10.37
C GLN A 6 14.15 11.45 10.67
N GLN A 7 13.33 11.79 11.65
CA GLN A 7 12.14 11.03 12.04
C GLN A 7 10.87 11.71 11.52
N ASN A 8 9.98 10.94 10.91
CA ASN A 8 8.68 11.40 10.44
C ASN A 8 7.58 10.83 11.35
N TRP A 9 6.66 11.69 11.78
CA TRP A 9 5.55 11.36 12.67
C TRP A 9 4.22 11.76 12.04
N SER A 10 3.16 11.00 12.30
CA SER A 10 1.80 11.40 11.94
C SER A 10 1.36 12.64 12.70
N THR A 11 0.54 13.49 12.10
CA THR A 11 -0.05 14.65 12.79
C THR A 11 -1.20 14.21 13.70
N THR A 12 -1.38 14.89 14.83
CA THR A 12 -2.55 14.69 15.71
C THR A 12 -3.80 15.38 15.20
N PHE A 13 -3.65 16.29 14.23
CA PHE A 13 -4.73 17.03 13.59
C PHE A 13 -4.69 16.81 12.08
N VAL A 14 -5.87 16.58 11.50
CA VAL A 14 -6.11 16.60 10.05
C VAL A 14 -7.35 17.43 9.78
N ALA A 15 -7.38 18.16 8.68
CA ALA A 15 -8.58 18.86 8.25
C ALA A 15 -9.64 17.85 7.82
N GLY A 16 -10.86 17.97 8.37
CA GLY A 16 -11.98 17.08 8.08
C GLY A 16 -12.05 15.85 8.99
N LYS A 17 -13.05 14.99 8.75
CA LYS A 17 -13.27 13.78 9.56
C LYS A 17 -12.27 12.69 9.14
N PRO A 18 -11.45 12.15 10.07
CA PRO A 18 -10.58 11.03 9.73
C PRO A 18 -11.41 9.79 9.39
N PHE A 19 -10.90 8.96 8.49
CA PHE A 19 -11.53 7.69 8.12
C PHE A 19 -11.68 6.73 9.32
N GLY A 20 -10.86 6.90 10.36
CA GLY A 20 -10.86 6.08 11.56
C GLY A 20 -9.92 4.87 11.49
N GLN A 21 -9.87 4.10 12.57
CA GLN A 21 -9.00 2.92 12.71
C GLN A 21 -9.75 1.59 12.63
N GLN A 22 -11.08 1.62 12.67
CA GLN A 22 -11.92 0.41 12.76
C GLN A 22 -12.36 -0.09 11.38
N GLU A 23 -12.54 0.83 10.43
CA GLU A 23 -12.99 0.50 9.09
C GLU A 23 -11.89 -0.24 8.32
N PRO A 24 -12.19 -1.40 7.70
CA PRO A 24 -11.21 -2.11 6.88
C PRO A 24 -10.67 -1.23 5.75
N LEU A 25 -9.35 -1.28 5.53
CA LEU A 25 -8.70 -0.58 4.43
C LEU A 25 -7.88 -1.54 3.59
N TYR A 26 -8.09 -1.45 2.28
CA TYR A 26 -7.37 -2.21 1.28
C TYR A 26 -6.65 -1.23 0.35
N ILE A 27 -5.37 -1.51 0.04
CA ILE A 27 -4.57 -0.73 -0.90
C ILE A 27 -4.22 -1.62 -2.08
N LEU A 28 -4.48 -1.13 -3.30
CA LEU A 28 -4.21 -1.87 -4.51
C LEU A 28 -2.84 -1.48 -5.07
N THR A 29 -2.00 -2.47 -5.34
CA THR A 29 -0.66 -2.25 -5.88
C THR A 29 -0.42 -3.01 -7.19
N SER A 30 0.51 -2.49 -7.98
CA SER A 30 0.99 -3.15 -9.21
C SER A 30 2.51 -2.99 -9.32
N LYS A 31 3.13 -3.67 -10.27
CA LYS A 31 4.55 -3.44 -10.63
C LYS A 31 4.87 -1.99 -11.02
N ARG A 32 3.87 -1.16 -11.35
CA ARG A 32 4.04 0.27 -11.67
C ARG A 32 3.96 1.18 -10.44
N THR A 33 3.52 0.67 -9.30
CA THR A 33 3.52 1.44 -8.05
C THR A 33 4.97 1.72 -7.67
N PHE A 34 5.33 2.99 -7.52
CA PHE A 34 6.71 3.41 -7.30
C PHE A 34 6.79 4.65 -6.39
N SER A 35 7.92 4.85 -5.69
CA SER A 35 8.22 6.04 -4.89
C SER A 35 7.23 6.24 -3.73
N ALA A 36 6.67 7.44 -3.55
CA ALA A 36 5.81 7.78 -2.40
C ALA A 36 4.61 6.84 -2.21
N ALA A 37 4.10 6.24 -3.29
CA ALA A 37 3.02 5.26 -3.19
C ALA A 37 3.49 3.95 -2.53
N GLU A 38 4.76 3.58 -2.71
CA GLU A 38 5.37 2.44 -2.03
C GLU A 38 5.60 2.74 -0.55
N ASP A 39 6.10 3.93 -0.22
CA ASP A 39 6.28 4.36 1.17
C ASP A 39 4.96 4.29 1.95
N PHE A 40 3.89 4.86 1.36
CA PHE A 40 2.56 4.78 1.95
C PHE A 40 2.08 3.34 2.12
N SER A 41 2.22 2.50 1.09
CA SER A 41 1.81 1.08 1.15
C SER A 41 2.61 0.30 2.19
N TYR A 42 3.92 0.52 2.26
CA TYR A 42 4.83 -0.10 3.21
C TYR A 42 4.49 0.28 4.65
N ALA A 43 4.29 1.57 4.91
CA ALA A 43 3.91 2.07 6.23
C ALA A 43 2.57 1.47 6.68
N MET A 44 1.55 1.51 5.82
CA MET A 44 0.20 1.03 6.14
C MET A 44 0.17 -0.50 6.37
N LYS A 45 0.94 -1.26 5.60
CA LYS A 45 1.14 -2.70 5.81
C LYS A 45 1.79 -2.99 7.15
N ASN A 46 2.92 -2.35 7.45
CA ASN A 46 3.69 -2.64 8.67
C ASN A 46 2.99 -2.15 9.94
N LEU A 47 2.20 -1.07 9.85
CA LEU A 47 1.30 -0.62 10.92
C LEU A 47 0.09 -1.55 11.12
N LYS A 48 -0.08 -2.58 10.28
CA LYS A 48 -1.27 -3.46 10.23
C LYS A 48 -2.57 -2.67 10.05
N ARG A 49 -2.49 -1.53 9.35
CA ARG A 49 -3.61 -0.62 9.15
C ARG A 49 -4.29 -0.81 7.80
N ALA A 50 -3.62 -1.42 6.83
CA ALA A 50 -4.21 -1.80 5.56
C ALA A 50 -3.75 -3.20 5.11
N THR A 51 -4.60 -3.86 4.33
CA THR A 51 -4.24 -5.06 3.58
C THR A 51 -3.84 -4.66 2.16
N ILE A 52 -2.65 -5.06 1.73
CA ILE A 52 -2.13 -4.79 0.39
C ILE A 52 -2.56 -5.90 -0.56
N VAL A 53 -3.20 -5.55 -1.68
CA VAL A 53 -3.72 -6.52 -2.66
C VAL A 53 -3.19 -6.18 -4.06
N GLY A 54 -2.67 -7.17 -4.76
CA GLY A 54 -2.17 -7.00 -6.12
C GLY A 54 -0.77 -7.58 -6.30
N GLU A 55 0.11 -6.82 -6.96
CA GLU A 55 1.47 -7.25 -7.27
C GLU A 55 2.49 -6.54 -6.38
N SER A 56 3.69 -7.11 -6.28
CA SER A 56 4.84 -6.40 -5.69
C SER A 56 5.14 -5.12 -6.46
N THR A 57 5.46 -4.06 -5.73
CA THR A 57 5.75 -2.73 -6.29
C THR A 57 7.15 -2.66 -6.92
N GLY A 58 7.49 -1.53 -7.55
CA GLY A 58 8.69 -1.39 -8.38
C GLY A 58 10.03 -1.31 -7.63
N GLY A 59 10.05 -1.00 -6.33
CA GLY A 59 11.24 -1.04 -5.49
C GLY A 59 12.05 0.26 -5.41
N GLY A 60 11.42 1.43 -5.49
CA GLY A 60 12.09 2.74 -5.41
C GLY A 60 11.95 3.40 -4.05
N ALA A 61 12.74 2.96 -3.08
CA ALA A 61 12.68 3.46 -1.71
C ALA A 61 13.60 4.64 -1.42
N HIS A 62 14.69 4.79 -2.18
CA HIS A 62 15.71 5.79 -1.86
C HIS A 62 15.46 7.10 -2.61
N PRO A 63 15.22 8.22 -1.91
CA PRO A 63 15.22 9.53 -2.56
C PRO A 63 16.62 9.83 -3.11
N GLY A 64 16.65 10.46 -4.28
CA GLY A 64 17.89 10.81 -4.94
C GLY A 64 17.67 11.83 -6.03
N ARG A 65 18.76 12.20 -6.70
CA ARG A 65 18.73 13.13 -7.82
C ARG A 65 19.66 12.66 -8.92
N VAL A 66 19.32 13.01 -10.15
CA VAL A 66 20.25 12.89 -11.25
C VAL A 66 21.31 13.98 -11.11
N VAL A 67 22.57 13.57 -11.04
CA VAL A 67 23.74 14.45 -11.07
C VAL A 67 24.35 14.36 -12.47
N ARG A 68 24.56 15.50 -13.10
CA ARG A 68 25.25 15.59 -14.39
C ARG A 68 26.74 15.28 -14.18
N LEU A 69 27.26 14.34 -14.94
CA LEU A 69 28.68 13.95 -14.90
C LEU A 69 29.46 14.69 -16.00
N ASP A 70 28.88 14.84 -17.19
CA ASP A 70 29.44 15.65 -18.29
C ASP A 70 28.33 16.17 -19.25
N ALA A 71 28.68 16.51 -20.49
CA ALA A 71 27.71 16.95 -21.50
C ALA A 71 26.63 15.93 -21.91
N HIS A 72 26.92 14.63 -21.82
CA HIS A 72 26.06 13.56 -22.33
C HIS A 72 25.77 12.46 -21.29
N PHE A 73 26.40 12.50 -20.12
CA PHE A 73 26.21 11.53 -19.05
C PHE A 73 25.64 12.15 -17.76
N GLY A 74 24.76 11.39 -17.12
CA GLY A 74 24.25 11.66 -15.78
C GLY A 74 24.13 10.36 -14.99
N ALA A 75 24.20 10.47 -13.67
CA ALA A 75 23.98 9.35 -12.76
C ALA A 75 22.90 9.70 -11.75
N PHE A 76 21.98 8.78 -11.48
CA PHE A 76 21.12 8.89 -10.32
C PHE A 76 21.92 8.55 -9.07
N VAL A 77 22.03 9.52 -8.16
CA VAL A 77 22.74 9.36 -6.89
C VAL A 77 21.70 9.37 -5.76
N PRO A 78 21.54 8.26 -5.02
CA PRO A 78 20.75 8.25 -3.80
C PRO A 78 21.31 9.26 -2.80
N THR A 79 20.44 10.11 -2.26
CA THR A 79 20.81 11.13 -1.26
C THR A 79 20.20 10.84 0.10
N GLY A 80 19.42 9.78 0.22
CA GLY A 80 18.84 9.34 1.48
C GLY A 80 18.36 7.90 1.40
N ARG A 81 18.07 7.32 2.56
CA ARG A 81 17.55 5.97 2.72
C ARG A 81 16.36 6.00 3.66
N SER A 82 15.21 5.55 3.18
CA SER A 82 14.04 5.32 4.04
C SER A 82 14.34 4.15 4.99
N ILE A 83 13.95 4.26 6.25
CA ILE A 83 14.10 3.21 7.26
C ILE A 83 12.75 3.05 7.96
N GLY A 84 12.13 1.88 7.82
CA GLY A 84 10.90 1.55 8.51
C GLY A 84 11.15 1.44 10.02
N PRO A 85 10.40 2.14 10.88
CA PRO A 85 10.61 2.08 12.33
C PRO A 85 10.24 0.71 12.94
N ILE A 86 9.47 -0.10 12.22
CA ILE A 86 9.00 -1.43 12.65
C ILE A 86 9.91 -2.54 12.10
N THR A 87 10.31 -2.44 10.84
CA THR A 87 11.07 -3.48 10.14
C THR A 87 12.58 -3.25 10.19
N HIS A 88 13.00 -2.05 10.58
CA HIS A 88 14.39 -1.57 10.56
C HIS A 88 15.07 -1.70 9.17
N THR A 89 14.26 -1.78 8.10
CA THR A 89 14.71 -1.87 6.69
C THR A 89 13.75 -1.10 5.77
N ASN A 90 13.81 -1.31 4.45
CA ASN A 90 12.93 -0.68 3.46
C ASN A 90 12.59 -1.63 2.30
N TRP A 91 11.95 -1.08 1.26
CA TRP A 91 11.47 -1.79 0.07
C TRP A 91 12.37 -1.63 -1.17
N GLU A 92 13.60 -1.10 -1.01
CA GLU A 92 14.50 -0.85 -2.15
C GLU A 92 14.80 -2.14 -2.91
N GLY A 93 14.66 -2.11 -4.23
CA GLY A 93 14.97 -3.22 -5.13
C GLY A 93 14.04 -4.44 -5.06
N VAL A 94 13.23 -4.57 -3.99
CA VAL A 94 12.29 -5.69 -3.78
C VAL A 94 10.83 -5.27 -3.88
N GLY A 95 10.53 -3.99 -3.67
CA GLY A 95 9.17 -3.47 -3.57
C GLY A 95 8.43 -3.91 -2.30
N VAL A 96 7.22 -3.41 -2.16
CA VAL A 96 6.27 -3.81 -1.13
C VAL A 96 5.54 -5.05 -1.62
N ALA A 97 5.78 -6.19 -0.97
CA ALA A 97 5.06 -7.41 -1.27
C ALA A 97 3.58 -7.26 -0.85
N PRO A 98 2.63 -7.75 -1.66
CA PRO A 98 1.21 -7.75 -1.29
C PRO A 98 0.96 -8.72 -0.12
N ASP A 99 -0.10 -8.48 0.66
CA ASP A 99 -0.62 -9.47 1.60
C ASP A 99 -1.48 -10.51 0.87
N VAL A 100 -2.19 -10.07 -0.17
CA VAL A 100 -2.95 -10.94 -1.07
C VAL A 100 -2.46 -10.74 -2.50
N ALA A 101 -1.73 -11.74 -3.01
CA ALA A 101 -1.19 -11.70 -4.36
C ALA A 101 -2.33 -11.81 -5.40
N ALA A 102 -2.34 -10.89 -6.37
CA ALA A 102 -3.25 -10.90 -7.50
C ALA A 102 -2.62 -10.18 -8.69
N ALA A 103 -3.02 -10.50 -9.92
CA ALA A 103 -2.64 -9.67 -11.06
C ALA A 103 -3.23 -8.26 -10.86
N ALA A 104 -2.52 -7.22 -11.31
CA ALA A 104 -2.96 -5.83 -11.09
C ALA A 104 -4.38 -5.55 -11.62
N ARG A 105 -4.77 -6.19 -12.72
CA ARG A 105 -6.12 -6.09 -13.31
C ARG A 105 -7.21 -6.70 -12.43
N ASP A 106 -6.85 -7.67 -11.59
CA ASP A 106 -7.76 -8.43 -10.72
C ASP A 106 -7.77 -7.90 -9.28
N ALA A 107 -6.82 -7.02 -8.92
CA ALA A 107 -6.59 -6.58 -7.55
C ALA A 107 -7.86 -5.96 -6.90
N LEU A 108 -8.61 -5.15 -7.65
CA LEU A 108 -9.85 -4.55 -7.15
C LEU A 108 -10.90 -5.61 -6.82
N ARG A 109 -11.10 -6.56 -7.75
CA ARG A 109 -12.06 -7.65 -7.61
C ARG A 109 -11.71 -8.51 -6.39
N VAL A 110 -10.44 -8.88 -6.25
CA VAL A 110 -9.92 -9.67 -5.13
C VAL A 110 -10.10 -8.94 -3.81
N ALA A 111 -9.76 -7.64 -3.75
CA ALA A 111 -9.94 -6.83 -2.54
C ALA A 111 -11.42 -6.70 -2.14
N GLN A 112 -12.31 -6.48 -3.09
CA GLN A 112 -13.75 -6.41 -2.82
C GLN A 112 -14.28 -7.75 -2.30
N ALA A 113 -13.86 -8.87 -2.90
CA ALA A 113 -14.25 -10.20 -2.43
C ALA A 113 -13.73 -10.47 -1.00
N ALA A 114 -12.48 -10.12 -0.70
CA ALA A 114 -11.90 -10.25 0.64
C ALA A 114 -12.69 -9.41 1.67
N LEU A 115 -12.94 -8.14 1.37
CA LEU A 115 -13.71 -7.24 2.22
C LEU A 115 -15.12 -7.78 2.51
N LEU A 116 -15.85 -8.21 1.48
CA LEU A 116 -17.21 -8.72 1.64
C LEU A 116 -17.24 -10.00 2.48
N ASN A 117 -16.27 -10.89 2.29
CA ASN A 117 -16.13 -12.09 3.12
C ASN A 117 -15.85 -11.74 4.59
N ASP A 118 -15.04 -10.72 4.87
CA ASP A 118 -14.81 -10.27 6.24
C ASP A 118 -16.05 -9.63 6.87
N LEU A 119 -16.77 -8.80 6.12
CA LEU A 119 -18.04 -8.22 6.57
C LEU A 119 -19.11 -9.29 6.82
N LEU A 120 -19.13 -10.38 6.05
CA LEU A 120 -20.05 -11.49 6.26
C LEU A 120 -19.80 -12.23 7.59
N LYS A 121 -18.56 -12.26 8.09
CA LYS A 121 -18.23 -12.86 9.39
C LYS A 121 -18.77 -12.06 10.56
N THR A 122 -18.94 -10.75 10.39
CA THR A 122 -19.39 -9.82 11.45
C THR A 122 -20.85 -9.39 11.27
N ALA A 123 -21.48 -9.71 10.15
CA ALA A 123 -22.85 -9.33 9.84
C ALA A 123 -23.83 -9.91 10.87
N SER A 124 -24.63 -9.03 11.48
CA SER A 124 -25.54 -9.41 12.58
C SER A 124 -27.02 -9.47 12.17
N SER A 125 -27.35 -9.07 10.93
CA SER A 125 -28.74 -9.07 10.43
C SER A 125 -28.90 -9.85 9.13
N GLY A 126 -30.02 -10.57 8.99
CA GLY A 126 -30.30 -11.39 7.81
C GLY A 126 -30.34 -10.59 6.50
N GLN A 127 -30.88 -9.36 6.53
CA GLN A 127 -30.93 -8.46 5.37
C GLN A 127 -29.53 -7.99 4.94
N GLN A 128 -28.67 -7.62 5.88
CA GLN A 128 -27.29 -7.23 5.60
C GLN A 128 -26.51 -8.40 5.00
N THR A 129 -26.62 -9.59 5.61
CA THR A 129 -25.99 -10.82 5.11
C THR A 129 -26.43 -11.12 3.68
N GLN A 130 -27.72 -11.00 3.37
CA GLN A 130 -28.23 -11.25 2.02
C GLN A 130 -27.67 -10.25 1.01
N ARG A 131 -27.62 -8.96 1.36
CA ARG A 131 -27.06 -7.91 0.49
C ARG A 131 -25.58 -8.14 0.20
N LEU A 132 -24.80 -8.52 1.22
CA LEU A 132 -23.38 -8.81 1.08
C LEU A 132 -23.13 -10.02 0.17
N LYS A 133 -23.92 -11.11 0.33
CA LYS A 133 -23.86 -12.30 -0.53
C LYS A 133 -24.18 -11.96 -2.00
N GLN A 134 -25.25 -11.22 -2.24
CA GLN A 134 -25.61 -10.79 -3.60
C GLN A 134 -24.50 -9.99 -4.28
N ARG A 135 -23.83 -9.09 -3.53
CA ARG A 135 -22.71 -8.33 -4.07
C ARG A 135 -21.50 -9.23 -4.36
N LEU A 136 -21.20 -10.18 -3.48
CA LEU A 136 -20.11 -11.13 -3.67
C LEU A 136 -20.34 -12.00 -4.92
N ASP A 137 -21.57 -12.48 -5.11
CA ASP A 137 -21.96 -13.26 -6.30
C ASP A 137 -21.85 -12.44 -7.59
N ALA A 138 -22.20 -11.15 -7.55
CA ALA A 138 -22.08 -10.26 -8.70
C ALA A 138 -20.62 -10.08 -9.14
N ILE A 139 -19.72 -9.86 -8.18
CA ILE A 139 -18.27 -9.73 -8.42
C ILE A 139 -17.68 -11.01 -9.02
N GLY A 140 -18.19 -12.19 -8.63
CA GLY A 140 -17.78 -13.47 -9.20
C GLY A 140 -18.15 -13.63 -10.68
N LYS A 141 -19.19 -12.95 -11.16
CA LYS A 141 -19.65 -13.00 -12.57
C LYS A 141 -18.96 -12.00 -13.49
N GLU A 142 -18.24 -11.04 -12.93
CA GLU A 142 -17.46 -10.02 -13.67
C GLU A 142 -16.04 -10.53 -14.05
N SER A 143 -15.75 -11.83 -13.81
CA SER A 143 -14.44 -12.47 -14.01
C SER A 143 -14.30 -13.13 -15.38
#